data_AF-A0A1Q6PU21-F1
#
_entry.id   AF-A0A1Q6PU21-F1
#
_cell.length_a   1.000
_cell.length_b   1.000
_cell.length_c   1.000
_cell.angle_alpha   90.00
_cell.angle_beta   90.00
_cell.angle_gamma   90.00
#
_symmetry.space_group_name_H-M   'P 1'
#
loop_
_entity.id
_entity.type
_entity.pdbx_description
1 polymer ?
#
loop_
_entity_poly.entity_id
_entity_poly.type
_entity_poly.pdbx_seq_one_letter_code
_entity_poly.pdbx_strand_id
1 'polypeptide(L)'
;MTDEKAIEKMLYDQQQGWPLCPRCGERMPDKLTHGALSRHAKGVYICEACGTDEALRDWTGNVKPLSDWVLVRVYNGDLRR
;
A
#
# COMPACT_ATOMS: atom_id res chain seq x y z
N MET A 1 -3.91 -12.84 -7.06
CA MET A 1 -2.48 -12.95 -6.70
C MET A 1 -2.38 -13.34 -5.23
N THR A 2 -1.29 -13.96 -4.74
CA THR A 2 -1.11 -14.14 -3.28
C THR A 2 -0.58 -12.86 -2.65
N ASP A 3 -0.73 -12.71 -1.33
CA ASP A 3 -0.32 -11.50 -0.61
C ASP A 3 1.20 -11.27 -0.70
N GLU A 4 2.01 -12.33 -0.66
CA GLU A 4 3.48 -12.23 -0.77
C GLU A 4 3.88 -11.67 -2.13
N LYS A 5 3.28 -12.21 -3.21
CA LYS A 5 3.54 -11.74 -4.57
C LYS A 5 3.07 -10.30 -4.78
N ALA A 6 1.98 -9.91 -4.13
CA ALA A 6 1.50 -8.54 -4.17
C ALA A 6 2.49 -7.59 -3.48
N ILE A 7 3.00 -7.96 -2.30
CA ILE A 7 4.02 -7.19 -1.56
C ILE A 7 5.31 -7.05 -2.38
N GLU A 8 5.82 -8.14 -2.94
CA GLU A 8 7.02 -8.12 -3.80
C GLU A 8 6.85 -7.17 -4.99
N LYS A 9 5.68 -7.19 -5.63
CA LYS A 9 5.38 -6.30 -6.76
C LYS A 9 5.28 -4.84 -6.33
N MET A 10 4.65 -4.55 -5.19
CA MET A 10 4.58 -3.20 -4.63
C MET A 10 5.98 -2.65 -4.33
N LEU A 11 6.85 -3.47 -3.73
CA LEU A 11 8.25 -3.10 -3.47
C LEU A 11 9.00 -2.78 -4.76
N TYR A 12 8.84 -3.63 -5.78
CA TYR A 12 9.45 -3.39 -7.09
C TYR A 12 8.97 -2.06 -7.70
N ASP A 13 7.66 -1.81 -7.71
CA ASP A 13 7.09 -0.58 -8.26
C ASP A 13 7.58 0.67 -7.52
N GLN A 14 7.72 0.59 -6.19
CA GLN A 14 8.29 1.69 -5.39
C GLN A 14 9.76 1.97 -5.72
N GLN A 15 10.56 0.92 -5.94
CA GLN A 15 11.96 1.08 -6.37
C GLN A 15 12.04 1.74 -7.75
N GLN A 16 11.11 1.44 -8.66
CA GLN A 16 11.00 2.10 -9.97
C GLN A 16 10.46 3.54 -9.88
N GLY A 17 10.02 3.97 -8.71
CA GLY A 17 9.52 5.33 -8.49
C GLY A 17 8.05 5.53 -8.81
N TRP A 18 7.24 4.49 -8.65
CA TRP A 18 5.80 4.62 -8.70
C TRP A 18 5.30 5.68 -7.70
N PRO A 19 4.55 6.71 -8.15
CA PRO A 19 4.25 7.88 -7.32
C PRO A 19 2.97 7.75 -6.49
N LEU A 20 2.28 6.60 -6.51
CA LEU A 20 1.00 6.42 -5.84
C LEU A 20 1.12 5.49 -4.63
N CYS A 21 0.32 5.76 -3.60
CA CYS A 21 0.16 4.94 -2.42
C CYS A 21 -0.49 3.60 -2.82
N PRO A 22 0.14 2.46 -2.53
CA PRO A 22 -0.41 1.16 -2.90
C PRO A 22 -1.80 0.86 -2.30
N ARG A 23 -2.08 1.42 -1.11
CA ARG A 23 -3.31 1.17 -0.35
C ARG A 23 -4.50 1.96 -0.88
N CYS A 24 -4.38 3.28 -1.02
CA CYS A 24 -5.49 4.15 -1.41
C CYS A 24 -5.42 4.66 -2.86
N GLY A 25 -4.29 4.51 -3.55
CA GLY A 25 -4.08 5.04 -4.90
C GLY A 25 -3.78 6.53 -4.98
N GLU A 26 -3.83 7.26 -3.86
CA GLU A 26 -3.49 8.69 -3.82
C GLU A 26 -1.99 8.93 -4.02
N ARG A 27 -1.63 10.14 -4.43
CA ARG A 27 -0.22 10.50 -4.65
C ARG A 27 0.58 10.43 -3.35
N MET A 28 1.73 9.75 -3.39
CA MET A 28 2.66 9.69 -2.28
C MET A 28 3.41 11.02 -2.09
N PRO A 29 3.86 11.32 -0.85
CA PRO A 29 4.90 12.32 -0.62
C PRO A 29 6.14 11.97 -1.45
N ASP A 30 6.92 12.98 -1.81
CA ASP A 30 8.11 12.80 -2.64
C ASP A 30 9.11 11.80 -2.02
N LYS A 31 9.93 11.16 -2.84
CA LYS A 31 10.84 10.06 -2.40
C LYS A 31 11.76 10.48 -1.24
N LEU A 32 12.10 11.76 -1.13
CA LEU A 32 12.96 12.28 -0.07
C LEU A 32 12.30 12.26 1.31
N THR A 33 10.98 12.46 1.40
CA THR A 33 10.31 12.54 2.70
C THR A 33 9.86 11.20 3.24
N HIS A 34 9.84 10.14 2.40
CA HIS A 34 9.37 8.78 2.69
C HIS A 34 8.01 8.76 3.41
N GLY A 35 6.98 8.18 2.78
CA GLY A 35 5.72 7.95 3.51
C GLY A 35 5.89 7.03 4.72
N ALA A 36 4.81 6.76 5.45
CA ALA A 36 4.79 5.79 6.53
C ALA A 36 5.11 4.37 6.04
N LEU A 37 5.85 3.59 6.85
CA LEU A 37 6.06 2.16 6.59
C LEU A 37 4.80 1.38 6.99
N SER A 38 4.29 0.52 6.10
CA SER A 38 3.11 -0.29 6.42
C SER A 38 3.39 -1.30 7.53
N ARG A 39 2.38 -1.51 8.38
CA ARG A 39 2.39 -2.50 9.46
C ARG A 39 2.03 -3.90 8.97
N HIS A 40 1.35 -4.00 7.83
CA HIS A 40 0.84 -5.26 7.27
C HIS A 40 1.57 -5.69 5.99
N ALA A 41 2.21 -4.75 5.27
CA ALA A 41 3.00 -5.03 4.09
C ALA A 41 4.48 -4.70 4.35
N LYS A 42 5.26 -5.73 4.69
CA LYS A 42 6.65 -5.55 5.14
C LYS A 42 7.50 -4.84 4.07
N GLY A 43 8.09 -3.71 4.46
CA GLY A 43 8.99 -2.92 3.60
C GLY A 43 8.28 -1.98 2.62
N VAL A 44 6.95 -2.06 2.51
CA VAL A 44 6.16 -1.23 1.60
C VAL A 44 5.87 0.10 2.26
N TYR A 45 6.17 1.20 1.56
CA TYR A 45 5.78 2.53 1.99
C TYR A 45 4.34 2.84 1.58
N ILE A 46 3.61 3.56 2.42
CA ILE A 46 2.26 4.04 2.19
C ILE A 46 2.18 5.53 2.55
N CYS A 47 1.12 6.24 2.17
CA CYS A 47 0.99 7.64 2.59
C CYS A 47 0.72 7.75 4.10
N GLU A 48 1.06 8.89 4.71
CA GLU A 48 0.87 9.16 6.15
C GLU A 48 -0.57 8.93 6.62
N ALA A 49 -1.55 9.32 5.80
CA ALA A 49 -2.96 9.12 6.09
C ALA A 49 -3.30 7.62 6.18
N CYS A 50 -2.76 6.82 5.28
CA CYS A 50 -2.90 5.36 5.31
C CYS A 50 -2.14 4.73 6.48
N GLY A 51 -0.96 5.24 6.84
CA GLY A 51 -0.22 4.79 8.02
C GLY A 51 -0.97 5.06 9.33
N THR A 52 -1.62 6.21 9.43
CA THR A 52 -2.49 6.54 10.57
C THR A 52 -3.73 5.65 10.61
N ASP A 53 -4.38 5.41 9.46
CA ASP A 53 -5.53 4.50 9.35
C ASP A 53 -5.16 3.06 9.71
N GLU A 54 -3.97 2.56 9.34
CA GLU A 54 -3.46 1.26 9.82
C GLU A 54 -3.34 1.25 11.34
N ALA A 55 -2.74 2.29 11.94
CA ALA A 55 -2.59 2.36 13.38
C ALA A 55 -3.93 2.33 14.15
N LEU A 56 -4.94 3.04 13.66
CA LEU A 56 -6.27 3.07 14.25
C LEU A 56 -7.02 1.75 14.07
N ARG A 57 -6.87 1.12 12.90
CA ARG A 57 -7.48 -0.19 12.60
C ARG A 57 -6.89 -1.32 13.41
N ASP A 58 -5.57 -1.30 13.62
CA ASP A 58 -4.90 -2.23 14.53
C ASP A 58 -5.46 -2.14 15.93
N TRP A 59 -5.61 -0.91 16.44
CA TRP A 59 -6.13 -0.68 17.78
C TRP A 59 -7.57 -1.18 17.95
N THR A 60 -8.39 -1.06 16.90
CA THR A 60 -9.79 -1.51 16.90
C THR A 60 -9.97 -2.98 16.47
N GLY A 61 -8.90 -3.68 16.07
CA GLY A 61 -8.95 -5.06 15.57
C GLY A 61 -9.58 -5.21 14.17
N ASN A 62 -9.75 -4.12 13.42
CA ASN A 62 -10.39 -4.10 12.10
C ASN A 62 -9.37 -3.88 10.97
N VAL A 63 -8.39 -4.77 10.90
CA VAL A 63 -7.31 -4.74 9.90
C VAL A 63 -7.89 -4.86 8.50
N LYS A 64 -7.46 -3.97 7.60
CA LYS A 64 -7.88 -3.99 6.21
C LYS A 64 -7.07 -5.04 5.43
N PRO A 65 -7.70 -6.03 4.78
CA PRO A 65 -6.98 -7.05 4.02
C PRO A 65 -6.30 -6.45 2.78
N LEU A 66 -5.18 -7.05 2.36
CA LEU A 66 -4.42 -6.61 1.18
C LEU A 66 -5.23 -6.68 -0.11
N SER A 67 -6.17 -7.62 -0.22
CA SER A 67 -7.09 -7.74 -1.36
C SER A 67 -7.88 -6.45 -1.66
N ASP A 68 -8.11 -5.62 -0.64
CA ASP A 68 -8.86 -4.38 -0.80
C ASP A 68 -7.99 -3.18 -1.20
N TRP A 69 -6.66 -3.34 -1.21
CA TRP A 69 -5.76 -2.25 -1.55
C TRP A 69 -5.88 -1.93 -3.03
N VAL A 70 -5.92 -0.64 -3.36
CA VAL A 70 -6.15 -0.18 -4.72
C VAL A 70 -5.16 -0.79 -5.71
N LEU A 71 -3.88 -0.81 -5.37
CA LEU A 71 -2.86 -1.32 -6.28
C LEU A 71 -2.93 -2.86 -6.44
N VAL A 72 -3.30 -3.57 -5.38
CA VAL A 72 -3.53 -5.03 -5.44
C VAL A 72 -4.72 -5.36 -6.34
N ARG A 73 -5.80 -4.59 -6.23
CA ARG A 73 -6.97 -4.70 -7.13
C ARG A 73 -6.62 -4.38 -8.58
N VAL A 74 -5.72 -3.42 -8.82
CA VAL A 74 -5.20 -3.15 -10.18
C VAL A 74 -4.39 -4.34 -10.69
N TYR A 75 -3.52 -4.93 -9.87
CA TYR A 75 -2.73 -6.11 -10.27
C TYR A 75 -3.58 -7.34 -10.58
N ASN A 76 -4.69 -7.52 -9.86
CA ASN A 76 -5.66 -8.59 -10.12
C ASN A 76 -6.58 -8.28 -11.33
N GLY A 77 -6.56 -7.04 -11.85
CA GLY A 77 -7.42 -6.62 -12.95
C GLY A 77 -8.85 -6.25 -12.54
N ASP A 78 -9.11 -6.10 -11.24
CA ASP A 78 -10.42 -5.78 -10.65
C ASP A 78 -10.78 -4.30 -10.82
N LEU A 79 -9.75 -3.45 -10.92
CA LEU A 79 -9.86 -2.04 -11.28
C LEU A 79 -9.33 -1.88 -12.71
N ARG A 80 -10.22 -2.04 -13.69
CA ARG A 80 -9.93 -1.63 -15.07
C ARG A 80 -10.07 -0.11 -15.16
N ARG A 81 -9.09 0.52 -15.79
CA ARG A 81 -9.02 1.96 -16.04
C ARG A 81 -10.21 2.43 -16.87
#